data_AF-A0A1I0LCB3-F1
#
_entry.id   AF-A0A1I0LCB3-F1
#
_cell.length_a   1.000
_cell.length_b   1.000
_cell.length_c   1.000
_cell.angle_alpha   90.00
_cell.angle_beta   90.00
_cell.angle_gamma   90.00
#
_symmetry.space_group_name_H-M   'P 1'
#
loop_
_entity.id
_entity.type
_entity.pdbx_description
1 polymer ?
#
loop_
_entity_poly.entity_id
_entity_poly.type
_entity_poly.pdbx_seq_one_letter_code
_entity_poly.pdbx_strand_id
1 'polypeptide(L)'
;MSIGRKIGAGFGLALLVLLIVSGMSLYGTDILTDTTEELVRSELTIEQLRQLTAHLVDAEAYQRNYIITGKEEFLNSYRASVTESRATLQRLNEATASSETRTRQAANLPALIEARLAYLDETVELRRTKDREAALENVEKGTGNLQMNQIRRITREMLEQEQALWIRSHEDASNASRLIRVVVSLGAIVGVLLVLGVSVVLTRGITGPLERLMSGVETFTRGTLAHRIEVHNEDETGKLARAFNAMAERRQESEAQVARQSAEREQALRTVAEFVNQLAGASSEILSSTSEQVASAQE
;
A
#
# COMPACT_ATOMS: atom_id res chain seq x y z
N MET A 1 -6.05 8.41 31.01
CA MET A 1 -5.57 9.09 29.78
C MET A 1 -6.75 9.78 29.13
N SER A 2 -6.61 11.04 28.67
CA SER A 2 -7.71 11.75 28.01
C SER A 2 -8.15 11.02 26.73
N ILE A 3 -9.42 11.17 26.37
CA ILE A 3 -10.01 10.64 25.13
C ILE A 3 -9.17 11.05 23.91
N GLY A 4 -8.79 12.33 23.83
CA GLY A 4 -7.98 12.86 22.73
C GLY A 4 -6.62 12.17 22.60
N ARG A 5 -5.95 11.86 23.73
CA ARG A 5 -4.69 11.12 23.71
C ARG A 5 -4.87 9.67 23.27
N LYS A 6 -5.98 9.01 23.66
CA LYS A 6 -6.31 7.64 23.22
C LYS A 6 -6.53 7.57 21.71
N ILE A 7 -7.30 8.52 21.17
CA ILE A 7 -7.56 8.67 19.73
C ILE A 7 -6.24 8.95 19.00
N GLY A 8 -5.49 9.96 19.46
CA GLY A 8 -4.22 10.36 18.83
C GLY A 8 -3.18 9.23 18.81
N ALA A 9 -3.07 8.44 19.89
CA ALA A 9 -2.17 7.30 19.93
C ALA A 9 -2.59 6.20 18.94
N GLY A 10 -3.89 5.90 18.81
CA GLY A 10 -4.39 4.93 17.85
C GLY A 10 -4.14 5.34 16.39
N PHE A 11 -4.46 6.59 16.05
CA PHE A 11 -4.18 7.14 14.71
C PHE A 11 -2.68 7.23 14.42
N GLY A 12 -1.87 7.67 15.39
CA GLY A 12 -0.42 7.75 15.24
C GLY A 12 0.21 6.38 14.98
N LEU A 13 -0.22 5.34 15.71
CA LEU A 13 0.24 3.98 15.50
C LEU A 13 -0.18 3.44 14.13
N ALA A 14 -1.43 3.68 13.71
CA ALA A 14 -1.92 3.27 12.40
C ALA A 14 -1.15 3.95 11.25
N LEU A 15 -0.89 5.25 11.36
CA LEU A 15 -0.08 6.00 10.39
C LEU A 15 1.36 5.50 10.33
N LEU A 16 1.96 5.20 11.48
CA LEU A 16 3.32 4.67 11.54
C LEU A 16 3.42 3.31 10.84
N VAL A 17 2.43 2.43 11.03
CA VAL A 17 2.38 1.13 10.33
C VAL A 17 2.19 1.33 8.83
N LEU A 18 1.32 2.24 8.40
CA LEU A 18 1.15 2.57 6.98
C LEU A 18 2.45 3.09 6.37
N LEU A 19 3.19 3.96 7.07
CA LEU A 19 4.48 4.46 6.62
C LEU A 19 5.53 3.35 6.52
N ILE A 20 5.60 2.44 7.49
CA ILE A 20 6.52 1.30 7.45
C ILE A 20 6.18 0.39 6.26
N VAL A 21 4.90 0.03 6.09
CA VAL A 21 4.47 -0.82 4.98
C VAL A 21 4.72 -0.15 3.63
N SER A 22 4.42 1.15 3.51
CA SER A 22 4.67 1.93 2.29
C SER A 22 6.17 2.04 1.98
N GLY A 23 7.00 2.38 2.96
CA GLY A 23 8.45 2.48 2.79
C GLY A 23 9.08 1.14 2.43
N MET A 24 8.64 0.05 3.06
CA MET A 24 9.10 -1.30 2.76
C MET A 24 8.64 -1.77 1.36
N SER A 25 7.46 -1.35 0.92
CA SER A 25 6.97 -1.59 -0.45
C SER A 25 7.79 -0.83 -1.50
N LEU A 26 8.19 0.41 -1.22
CA LEU A 26 9.03 1.21 -2.12
C LEU A 26 10.43 0.59 -2.23
N TYR A 27 11.06 0.26 -1.10
CA TYR A 27 12.36 -0.41 -1.07
C TYR A 27 12.34 -1.75 -1.83
N GLY A 28 11.26 -2.53 -1.70
CA GLY A 28 11.08 -3.76 -2.47
C GLY A 28 10.94 -3.53 -3.97
N THR A 29 10.34 -2.40 -4.38
CA THR A 29 10.17 -2.05 -5.80
C THR A 29 11.52 -1.74 -6.44
N ASP A 30 12.39 -0.98 -5.77
CA ASP A 30 13.72 -0.62 -6.28
C ASP A 30 14.58 -1.87 -6.58
N ILE A 31 14.59 -2.85 -5.65
CA ILE A 31 15.31 -4.12 -5.84
C ILE A 31 14.78 -4.88 -7.07
N LEU A 32 13.46 -4.86 -7.29
CA LEU A 32 12.84 -5.57 -8.40
C LEU A 32 13.14 -4.87 -9.73
N THR A 33 13.16 -3.53 -9.76
CA THR A 33 13.47 -2.74 -10.95
C THR A 33 14.89 -2.98 -11.43
N ASP A 34 15.89 -2.91 -10.54
CA ASP A 34 17.30 -3.17 -10.88
C ASP A 34 17.50 -4.59 -11.44
N THR A 35 16.86 -5.59 -10.81
CA THR A 35 16.95 -6.98 -11.27
C THR A 35 16.26 -7.16 -12.63
N THR A 36 15.14 -6.47 -12.87
CA THR A 36 14.42 -6.52 -14.14
C THR A 36 15.21 -5.84 -15.27
N GLU A 37 15.90 -4.74 -14.98
CA GLU A 37 16.75 -4.09 -15.98
C GLU A 37 17.90 -5.00 -16.42
N GLU A 38 18.54 -5.72 -15.49
CA GLU A 38 19.61 -6.66 -15.84
C GLU A 38 19.08 -7.86 -16.64
N LEU A 39 17.88 -8.36 -16.32
CA LEU A 39 17.19 -9.39 -17.11
C LEU A 39 16.97 -8.96 -18.57
N VAL A 40 16.40 -7.78 -18.78
CA VAL A 40 16.13 -7.23 -20.12
C VAL A 40 17.44 -7.00 -20.89
N ARG A 41 18.49 -6.54 -20.21
CA ARG A 41 19.81 -6.30 -20.81
C ARG A 41 20.48 -7.59 -21.27
N SER A 42 20.42 -8.64 -20.46
CA SER A 42 20.92 -9.97 -20.84
C SER A 42 20.13 -10.54 -22.01
N GLU A 43 18.81 -10.41 -22.02
CA GLU A 43 17.96 -10.87 -23.13
C GLU A 43 18.31 -10.16 -24.45
N LEU A 44 18.46 -8.84 -24.43
CA LEU A 44 18.86 -8.05 -25.60
C LEU A 44 20.24 -8.48 -26.12
N THR A 45 21.20 -8.67 -25.22
CA THR A 45 22.57 -9.07 -25.59
C THR A 45 22.59 -10.47 -26.22
N ILE A 46 21.82 -11.42 -25.65
CA ILE A 46 21.66 -12.78 -26.19
C ILE A 46 21.09 -12.74 -27.61
N GLU A 47 20.06 -11.93 -27.84
CA GLU A 47 19.43 -11.80 -29.16
C GLU A 47 20.40 -11.21 -30.18
N GLN A 48 21.12 -10.14 -29.82
CA GLN A 48 22.12 -9.53 -30.68
C GLN A 48 23.26 -10.49 -31.05
N LEU A 49 23.76 -11.30 -30.11
CA LEU A 49 24.79 -12.31 -30.38
C LEU A 49 24.29 -13.39 -31.38
N ARG A 50 23.03 -13.81 -31.24
CA ARG A 50 22.39 -14.78 -32.15
C ARG A 50 22.19 -14.21 -33.54
N GLN A 51 21.62 -13.01 -33.65
CA GLN A 51 21.40 -12.32 -34.92
C GLN A 51 22.72 -12.04 -35.64
N LEU A 52 23.74 -11.58 -34.93
CA LEU A 52 25.06 -11.32 -35.50
C LEU A 52 25.66 -12.59 -36.12
N THR A 53 25.58 -13.71 -35.40
CA THR A 53 26.07 -15.01 -35.92
C THR A 53 25.25 -15.46 -37.12
N ALA A 54 23.93 -15.27 -37.11
CA ALA A 54 23.04 -15.62 -38.21
C ALA A 54 23.33 -14.81 -39.48
N HIS A 55 23.43 -13.48 -39.38
CA HIS A 55 23.73 -12.60 -40.51
C HIS A 55 25.09 -12.91 -41.15
N LEU A 56 26.10 -13.29 -40.36
CA LEU A 56 27.40 -13.72 -40.88
C LEU A 56 27.33 -15.06 -41.63
N VAL A 57 26.52 -16.00 -41.13
CA VAL A 57 26.27 -17.27 -41.83
C VAL A 57 25.51 -17.03 -43.12
N ASP A 58 24.49 -16.17 -43.13
CA ASP A 58 23.73 -15.80 -44.31
C ASP A 58 24.62 -15.11 -45.35
N ALA A 59 25.45 -14.15 -44.93
CA ALA A 59 26.41 -13.49 -45.80
C ALA A 59 27.34 -14.51 -46.48
N GLU A 60 27.88 -15.46 -45.72
CA GLU A 60 28.69 -16.54 -46.28
C GLU A 60 27.90 -17.43 -47.25
N ALA A 61 26.66 -17.79 -46.91
CA ALA A 61 25.82 -18.64 -47.77
C ALA A 61 25.49 -17.93 -49.10
N TYR A 62 25.09 -16.66 -49.06
CA TYR A 62 24.81 -15.87 -50.25
C TYR A 62 26.07 -15.65 -51.10
N GLN A 63 27.20 -15.37 -50.46
CA GLN A 63 28.49 -15.24 -51.14
C GLN A 63 28.87 -16.55 -51.87
N ARG A 64 28.71 -17.71 -51.24
CA ARG A 64 28.98 -19.01 -51.87
C ARG A 64 28.04 -19.26 -53.04
N ASN A 65 26.74 -18.96 -52.89
CA ASN A 65 25.77 -19.11 -53.98
C ASN A 65 26.11 -18.20 -55.17
N TYR A 66 26.58 -16.98 -54.92
CA TYR A 66 27.07 -16.09 -55.97
C TYR A 66 28.32 -16.67 -56.67
N ILE A 67 29.30 -17.19 -55.92
CA ILE A 67 30.50 -17.80 -56.51
C ILE A 67 30.13 -18.97 -57.43
N ILE A 68 29.21 -19.83 -56.97
CA ILE A 68 28.77 -21.03 -57.70
C ILE A 68 27.97 -20.65 -58.96
N THR A 69 26.99 -19.75 -58.83
CA THR A 69 25.98 -19.50 -59.87
C THR A 69 26.27 -18.27 -60.72
N GLY A 70 27.02 -17.30 -60.21
CA GLY A 70 27.25 -16.00 -60.82
C GLY A 70 26.03 -15.06 -60.83
N LYS A 71 24.92 -15.42 -60.18
CA LYS A 71 23.69 -14.62 -60.24
C LYS A 71 23.70 -13.45 -59.27
N GLU A 72 23.44 -12.25 -59.79
CA GLU A 72 23.44 -10.99 -59.03
C GLU A 72 22.44 -10.97 -57.85
N GLU A 73 21.37 -11.77 -57.91
CA GLU A 73 20.39 -11.90 -56.82
C GLU A 73 21.05 -12.28 -55.48
N PHE A 74 22.03 -13.19 -55.51
CA PHE A 74 22.76 -13.59 -54.31
C PHE A 74 23.74 -12.50 -53.85
N LEU A 75 24.28 -11.70 -54.78
CA LEU A 75 25.17 -10.60 -54.42
C LEU A 75 24.39 -9.48 -53.69
N ASN A 76 23.14 -9.23 -54.08
CA ASN A 76 22.27 -8.29 -53.38
C ASN A 76 21.94 -8.77 -51.95
N SER A 77 21.57 -10.04 -51.78
CA SER A 77 21.33 -10.61 -50.44
C SER A 77 22.58 -10.63 -49.57
N TYR A 78 23.75 -10.92 -50.15
CA TYR A 78 25.04 -10.80 -49.46
C TYR A 78 25.27 -9.38 -48.92
N ARG A 79 25.13 -8.35 -49.77
CA ARG A 79 25.30 -6.94 -49.36
C ARG A 79 24.33 -6.54 -48.25
N ALA A 80 23.10 -7.04 -48.30
CA ALA A 80 22.12 -6.83 -47.23
C ALA A 80 22.59 -7.47 -45.90
N SER A 81 23.00 -8.74 -45.91
CA SER A 81 23.53 -9.43 -44.73
C SER A 81 24.78 -8.79 -44.15
N VAL A 82 25.68 -8.25 -44.99
CA VAL A 82 26.86 -7.48 -44.55
C VAL A 82 26.43 -6.22 -43.81
N THR A 83 25.43 -5.50 -44.35
CA THR A 83 24.89 -4.28 -43.74
C THR A 83 24.25 -4.58 -42.37
N GLU A 84 23.42 -5.63 -42.30
CA GLU A 84 22.78 -6.05 -41.04
C GLU A 84 23.80 -6.59 -40.02
N SER A 85 24.85 -7.26 -40.47
CA SER A 85 25.95 -7.71 -39.60
C SER A 85 26.63 -6.52 -38.92
N ARG A 86 26.95 -5.46 -39.68
CA ARG A 86 27.55 -4.23 -39.14
C ARG A 86 26.62 -3.47 -38.21
N ALA A 87 25.35 -3.32 -38.59
CA ALA A 87 24.34 -2.67 -37.75
C ALA A 87 24.15 -3.43 -36.42
N THR A 88 24.11 -4.76 -36.46
CA THR A 88 23.97 -5.59 -35.26
C THR A 88 25.22 -5.54 -34.39
N LEU A 89 26.42 -5.51 -34.98
CA LEU A 89 27.66 -5.30 -34.23
C LEU A 89 27.68 -3.95 -33.51
N GLN A 90 27.19 -2.88 -34.14
CA GLN A 90 27.08 -1.58 -33.50
C GLN A 90 26.12 -1.63 -32.30
N ARG A 91 24.92 -2.21 -32.47
CA ARG A 91 23.94 -2.39 -31.39
C ARG A 91 24.49 -3.23 -30.23
N LEU A 92 25.28 -4.26 -30.54
CA LEU A 92 25.97 -5.08 -29.54
C LEU A 92 27.01 -4.29 -28.75
N ASN A 93 27.81 -3.45 -29.42
CA ASN A 93 28.77 -2.59 -28.74
C ASN A 93 28.07 -1.58 -27.82
N GLU A 94 26.96 -0.98 -28.27
CA GLU A 94 26.15 -0.06 -27.45
C GLU A 94 25.55 -0.77 -26.23
N ALA A 95 25.01 -1.99 -26.39
CA ALA A 95 24.43 -2.77 -25.30
C ALA A 95 25.47 -3.23 -24.26
N THR A 96 26.72 -3.42 -24.68
CA THR A 96 27.81 -3.91 -23.80
C THR A 96 28.61 -2.78 -23.14
N ALA A 97 28.48 -1.53 -23.60
CA ALA A 97 29.27 -0.38 -23.17
C ALA A 97 29.11 -0.02 -21.68
N SER A 98 27.97 -0.34 -21.06
CA SER A 98 27.71 -0.06 -19.64
C SER A 98 28.36 -1.06 -18.68
N SER A 99 28.90 -2.18 -19.19
CA SER A 99 29.53 -3.23 -18.39
C SER A 99 30.97 -3.47 -18.83
N GLU A 100 31.91 -3.23 -17.92
CA GLU A 100 33.34 -3.45 -18.15
C GLU A 100 33.64 -4.92 -18.51
N THR A 101 32.92 -5.86 -17.90
CA THR A 101 33.06 -7.30 -18.17
C THR A 101 32.61 -7.63 -19.60
N ARG A 102 31.42 -7.16 -20.00
CA ARG A 102 30.90 -7.40 -21.36
C ARG A 102 31.76 -6.73 -22.42
N THR A 103 32.18 -5.49 -22.16
CA THR A 103 33.07 -4.73 -23.06
C THR A 103 34.38 -5.48 -23.29
N ARG A 104 35.02 -6.01 -22.24
CA ARG A 104 36.26 -6.80 -22.37
C ARG A 104 36.06 -8.08 -23.18
N GLN A 105 34.92 -8.74 -23.04
CA GLN A 105 34.60 -9.98 -23.78
C GLN A 105 34.32 -9.69 -25.26
N ALA A 106 33.63 -8.59 -25.55
CA ALA A 106 33.34 -8.16 -26.90
C ALA A 106 34.53 -7.49 -27.61
N ALA A 107 35.59 -7.11 -26.90
CA ALA A 107 36.67 -6.26 -27.41
C ALA A 107 37.28 -6.72 -28.75
N ASN A 108 37.39 -8.03 -28.97
CA ASN A 108 37.98 -8.59 -30.19
C ASN A 108 36.96 -8.86 -31.31
N LEU A 109 35.65 -8.86 -31.01
CA LEU A 109 34.61 -9.16 -31.99
C LEU A 109 34.62 -8.18 -33.17
N PRO A 110 34.69 -6.84 -32.97
CA PRO A 110 34.65 -5.90 -34.09
C PRO A 110 35.76 -6.14 -35.12
N ALA A 111 36.99 -6.34 -34.66
CA ALA A 111 38.13 -6.59 -35.55
C ALA A 111 38.00 -7.94 -36.28
N LEU A 112 37.55 -9.00 -35.61
CA LEU A 112 37.33 -10.30 -36.22
C LEU A 112 36.21 -10.29 -37.26
N ILE A 113 35.13 -9.55 -36.98
CA ILE A 113 33.98 -9.43 -37.88
C ILE A 113 34.36 -8.63 -39.11
N GLU A 114 35.03 -7.49 -38.97
CA GLU A 114 35.48 -6.73 -40.14
C GLU A 114 36.51 -7.52 -40.96
N ALA A 115 37.43 -8.25 -40.33
CA ALA A 115 38.34 -9.15 -41.05
C ALA A 115 37.59 -10.27 -41.80
N ARG A 116 36.49 -10.77 -41.24
CA ARG A 116 35.63 -11.78 -41.88
C ARG A 116 34.87 -11.21 -43.07
N LEU A 117 34.27 -10.02 -42.90
CA LEU A 117 33.53 -9.34 -43.96
C LEU A 117 34.47 -8.94 -45.11
N ALA A 118 35.67 -8.44 -44.81
CA ALA A 118 36.68 -8.13 -45.81
C ALA A 118 37.12 -9.36 -46.61
N TYR A 119 37.30 -10.51 -45.95
CA TYR A 119 37.60 -11.77 -46.63
C TYR A 119 36.48 -12.22 -47.57
N LEU A 120 35.22 -12.09 -47.14
CA LEU A 120 34.06 -12.42 -47.99
C LEU A 120 34.01 -11.51 -49.22
N ASP A 121 34.26 -10.21 -49.03
CA ASP A 121 34.26 -9.19 -50.09
C ASP A 121 35.38 -9.41 -51.11
N GLU A 122 36.61 -9.68 -50.64
CA GLU A 122 37.74 -10.05 -51.50
C GLU A 122 37.40 -11.24 -52.40
N THR A 123 36.73 -12.25 -51.84
CA THR A 123 36.36 -13.44 -52.60
C THR A 123 35.26 -13.15 -53.64
N VAL A 124 34.31 -12.26 -53.34
CA VAL A 124 33.32 -11.76 -54.31
C VAL A 124 34.02 -11.01 -55.43
N GLU A 125 34.98 -10.15 -55.11
CA GLU A 125 35.72 -9.36 -56.11
C GLU A 125 36.62 -10.23 -56.99
N LEU A 126 37.25 -11.28 -56.43
CA LEU A 126 37.94 -12.29 -57.24
C LEU A 126 36.99 -12.94 -58.25
N ARG A 127 35.76 -13.28 -57.84
CA ARG A 127 34.75 -13.87 -58.74
C ARG A 127 34.33 -12.91 -59.87
N ARG A 128 34.26 -11.61 -59.57
CA ARG A 128 33.81 -10.55 -60.50
C ARG A 128 34.88 -10.11 -61.49
N THR A 129 36.12 -9.94 -61.00
CA THR A 129 37.22 -9.34 -61.77
C THR A 129 38.08 -10.36 -62.49
N LYS A 130 38.14 -11.60 -61.97
CA LYS A 130 38.85 -12.72 -62.58
C LYS A 130 37.85 -13.77 -63.03
N ASP A 131 37.69 -14.84 -62.27
CA ASP A 131 36.85 -15.98 -62.62
C ASP A 131 36.41 -16.75 -61.35
N ARG A 132 35.66 -17.83 -61.57
CA ARG A 132 35.19 -18.71 -60.49
C ARG A 132 36.34 -19.45 -59.79
N GLU A 133 37.37 -19.83 -60.52
CA GLU A 133 38.47 -20.66 -60.02
C GLU A 133 39.33 -19.88 -59.02
N ALA A 134 39.65 -18.61 -59.33
CA ALA A 134 40.34 -17.72 -58.42
C ALA A 134 39.58 -17.50 -57.09
N ALA A 135 38.24 -17.43 -57.15
CA ALA A 135 37.41 -17.33 -55.94
C ALA A 135 37.41 -18.64 -55.13
N LEU A 136 37.36 -19.80 -55.79
CA LEU A 136 37.43 -21.11 -55.15
C LEU A 136 38.79 -21.35 -54.48
N GLU A 137 39.89 -21.01 -55.15
CA GLU A 137 41.25 -21.08 -54.58
C GLU A 137 41.33 -20.27 -53.28
N ASN A 138 40.71 -19.09 -53.23
CA ASN A 138 40.67 -18.29 -52.01
C ASN A 138 39.88 -18.97 -50.88
N VAL A 139 38.74 -19.59 -51.21
CA VAL A 139 37.92 -20.35 -50.25
C VAL A 139 38.67 -21.58 -49.72
N GLU A 140 39.43 -22.27 -50.56
CA GLU A 140 40.20 -23.47 -50.21
C GLU A 140 41.32 -23.20 -49.20
N LYS A 141 41.82 -21.96 -49.10
CA LYS A 141 42.81 -21.56 -48.09
C LYS A 141 42.32 -21.77 -46.64
N GLY A 142 41.00 -21.86 -46.42
CA GLY A 142 40.42 -22.15 -45.11
C GLY A 142 40.46 -20.99 -44.10
N THR A 143 41.05 -19.83 -44.45
CA THR A 143 41.08 -18.62 -43.62
C THR A 143 39.69 -18.23 -43.13
N GLY A 144 38.68 -18.32 -44.01
CA GLY A 144 37.31 -18.02 -43.67
C GLY A 144 36.70 -18.92 -42.58
N ASN A 145 37.02 -20.22 -42.61
CA ASN A 145 36.56 -21.17 -41.58
C ASN A 145 37.22 -20.88 -40.23
N LEU A 146 38.51 -20.52 -40.21
CA LEU A 146 39.22 -20.16 -38.99
C LEU A 146 38.61 -18.91 -38.34
N GLN A 147 38.39 -17.86 -39.13
CA GLN A 147 37.74 -16.64 -38.65
C GLN A 147 36.33 -16.92 -38.10
N MET A 148 35.51 -17.69 -38.85
CA MET A 148 34.14 -17.99 -38.41
C MET A 148 34.12 -18.85 -37.14
N ASN A 149 35.03 -19.81 -37.00
CA ASN A 149 35.16 -20.61 -35.78
C ASN A 149 35.59 -19.76 -34.58
N GLN A 150 36.49 -18.79 -34.75
CA GLN A 150 36.87 -17.84 -33.71
C GLN A 150 35.68 -16.97 -33.28
N ILE A 151 34.94 -16.42 -34.25
CA ILE A 151 33.71 -15.63 -33.97
C ILE A 151 32.71 -16.48 -33.20
N ARG A 152 32.37 -17.68 -33.70
CA ARG A 152 31.42 -18.59 -33.03
C ARG A 152 31.85 -18.99 -31.62
N ARG A 153 33.15 -19.13 -31.38
CA ARG A 153 33.67 -19.45 -30.05
C ARG A 153 33.43 -18.28 -29.09
N ILE A 154 33.80 -17.06 -29.48
CA ILE A 154 33.61 -15.87 -28.64
C ILE A 154 32.12 -15.60 -28.42
N THR A 155 31.29 -15.66 -29.46
CA THR A 155 29.84 -15.43 -29.31
C THR A 155 29.18 -16.51 -28.45
N ARG A 156 29.65 -17.76 -28.50
CA ARG A 156 29.18 -18.84 -27.61
C ARG A 156 29.61 -18.61 -26.16
N GLU A 157 30.87 -18.29 -25.92
CA GLU A 157 31.38 -17.99 -24.57
C GLU A 157 30.58 -16.83 -23.93
N MET A 158 30.29 -15.78 -24.70
CA MET A 158 29.43 -14.67 -24.24
C MET A 158 27.98 -15.11 -24.02
N LEU A 159 27.41 -15.91 -24.92
CA LEU A 159 26.04 -16.42 -24.82
C LEU A 159 25.84 -17.27 -23.56
N GLU A 160 26.78 -18.16 -23.26
CA GLU A 160 26.75 -19.02 -22.07
C GLU A 160 26.80 -18.19 -20.78
N GLN A 161 27.58 -17.11 -20.78
CA GLN A 161 27.68 -16.21 -19.62
C GLN A 161 26.43 -15.36 -19.43
N GLU A 162 25.89 -14.78 -20.50
CA GLU A 162 24.62 -14.04 -20.42
C GLU A 162 23.46 -14.95 -20.01
N GLN A 163 23.42 -16.21 -20.48
CA GLN A 163 22.42 -17.17 -20.01
C GLN A 163 22.57 -17.49 -18.52
N ALA A 164 23.80 -17.66 -18.03
CA ALA A 164 24.04 -17.89 -16.61
C ALA A 164 23.64 -16.68 -15.75
N LEU A 165 23.91 -15.46 -16.22
CA LEU A 165 23.46 -14.22 -15.58
C LEU A 165 21.93 -14.11 -15.60
N TRP A 166 21.30 -14.41 -16.73
CA TRP A 166 19.85 -14.39 -16.89
C TRP A 166 19.16 -15.36 -15.92
N ILE A 167 19.65 -16.60 -15.80
CA ILE A 167 19.10 -17.60 -14.88
C ILE A 167 19.21 -17.11 -13.43
N ARG A 168 20.38 -16.60 -13.02
CA ARG A 168 20.60 -16.09 -11.67
C ARG A 168 19.70 -14.89 -11.37
N SER A 169 19.66 -13.92 -12.27
CA SER A 169 18.84 -12.72 -12.13
C SER A 169 17.35 -13.05 -12.08
N HIS A 170 16.90 -14.07 -12.84
CA HIS A 170 15.53 -14.56 -12.79
C HIS A 170 15.21 -15.20 -11.43
N GLU A 171 16.10 -16.03 -10.90
CA GLU A 171 15.95 -16.63 -9.56
C GLU A 171 15.94 -15.56 -8.48
N ASP A 172 16.85 -14.59 -8.52
CA ASP A 172 16.94 -13.48 -7.57
C ASP A 172 15.68 -12.61 -7.61
N ALA A 173 15.18 -12.27 -8.80
CA ALA A 173 13.92 -11.54 -8.98
C ALA A 173 12.73 -12.30 -8.37
N SER A 174 12.67 -13.61 -8.58
CA SER A 174 11.60 -14.45 -8.05
C SER A 174 11.62 -14.53 -6.53
N ASN A 175 12.82 -14.63 -5.94
CA ASN A 175 13.03 -14.69 -4.50
C ASN A 175 12.73 -13.34 -3.84
N ALA A 176 13.20 -12.24 -4.42
CA ALA A 176 12.89 -10.88 -3.99
C ALA A 176 11.37 -10.63 -4.04
N SER A 177 10.70 -10.99 -5.14
CA SER A 177 9.25 -10.87 -5.29
C SER A 177 8.49 -11.66 -4.22
N ARG A 178 8.95 -12.89 -3.90
CA ARG A 178 8.33 -13.71 -2.85
C ARG A 178 8.51 -13.08 -1.46
N LEU A 179 9.70 -12.60 -1.13
CA LEU A 179 9.97 -11.93 0.14
C LEU A 179 9.08 -10.69 0.30
N ILE A 180 9.03 -9.82 -0.71
CA ILE A 180 8.20 -8.61 -0.73
C ILE A 180 6.73 -8.99 -0.53
N ARG A 181 6.23 -10.01 -1.24
CA ARG A 181 4.84 -10.46 -1.11
C ARG A 181 4.51 -10.93 0.31
N VAL A 182 5.40 -11.70 0.94
CA VAL A 182 5.23 -12.16 2.33
C VAL A 182 5.23 -10.98 3.30
N VAL A 183 6.19 -10.07 3.13
CA VAL A 183 6.38 -8.90 3.98
C VAL A 183 5.19 -7.93 3.88
N VAL A 184 4.69 -7.65 2.67
CA VAL A 184 3.49 -6.83 2.45
C VAL A 184 2.24 -7.52 3.01
N SER A 185 2.10 -8.84 2.84
CA SER A 185 0.96 -9.60 3.38
C SER A 185 0.96 -9.58 4.91
N LEU A 186 2.10 -9.81 5.55
CA LEU A 186 2.23 -9.73 7.01
C LEU A 186 1.97 -8.30 7.50
N GLY A 187 2.50 -7.29 6.80
CA GLY A 187 2.23 -5.88 7.10
C GLY A 187 0.74 -5.53 7.03
N ALA A 188 0.03 -6.05 6.02
CA ALA A 188 -1.42 -5.88 5.90
C ALA A 188 -2.18 -6.55 7.05
N ILE A 189 -1.82 -7.79 7.42
CA ILE A 189 -2.43 -8.51 8.54
C ILE A 189 -2.21 -7.75 9.85
N VAL A 190 -0.98 -7.29 10.12
CA VAL A 190 -0.67 -6.48 11.30
C VAL A 190 -1.46 -5.18 11.30
N GLY A 191 -1.57 -4.50 10.16
CA GLY A 191 -2.38 -3.29 10.00
C GLY A 191 -3.85 -3.53 10.35
N VAL A 192 -4.46 -4.61 9.85
CA VAL A 192 -5.84 -4.98 10.16
C VAL A 192 -6.01 -5.27 11.65
N LEU A 193 -5.10 -6.04 12.26
CA LEU A 193 -5.16 -6.36 13.69
C LEU A 193 -5.03 -5.11 14.56
N LEU A 194 -4.20 -4.15 14.18
CA LEU A 194 -4.07 -2.88 14.88
C LEU A 194 -5.33 -2.02 14.77
N VAL A 195 -5.92 -1.92 13.58
CA VAL A 195 -7.19 -1.20 13.39
C VAL A 195 -8.30 -1.84 14.23
N LEU A 196 -8.40 -3.17 14.24
CA LEU A 196 -9.35 -3.89 15.10
C LEU A 196 -9.08 -3.63 16.59
N GLY A 197 -7.83 -3.69 17.02
CA GLY A 197 -7.43 -3.40 18.41
C GLY A 197 -7.80 -1.98 18.84
N VAL A 198 -7.46 -0.98 18.02
CA VAL A 198 -7.82 0.43 18.27
C VAL A 198 -9.34 0.58 18.30
N SER A 199 -10.06 -0.03 17.35
CA SER A 199 -11.53 0.02 17.29
C SER A 199 -12.18 -0.55 18.55
N VAL A 200 -11.69 -1.68 19.07
CA VAL A 200 -12.18 -2.26 20.33
C VAL A 200 -11.90 -1.36 21.53
N VAL A 201 -10.68 -0.79 21.62
CA VAL A 201 -10.30 0.14 22.69
C VAL A 201 -11.17 1.39 22.66
N LEU A 202 -11.44 1.93 21.46
CA LEU A 202 -12.24 3.13 21.28
C LEU A 202 -13.72 2.88 21.59
N THR A 203 -14.25 1.76 21.11
CA THR A 203 -15.64 1.34 21.36
C THR A 203 -15.89 1.14 22.86
N ARG A 204 -14.99 0.44 23.56
CA ARG A 204 -15.12 0.21 25.01
C ARG A 204 -14.80 1.45 25.85
N GLY A 205 -13.88 2.29 25.38
CA GLY A 205 -13.39 3.46 26.12
C GLY A 205 -14.20 4.74 25.92
N ILE A 206 -14.97 4.85 24.83
CA ILE A 206 -15.72 6.05 24.46
C ILE A 206 -17.18 5.71 24.15
N THR A 207 -17.43 4.88 23.13
CA THR A 207 -18.79 4.62 22.62
C THR A 207 -19.68 4.02 23.71
N GLY A 208 -19.23 2.98 24.41
CA GLY A 208 -20.00 2.35 25.48
C GLY A 208 -20.33 3.27 26.67
N PRO A 209 -19.37 4.03 27.23
CA PRO A 209 -19.66 5.05 28.24
C PRO A 209 -20.62 6.15 27.76
N LEU A 210 -20.51 6.60 26.50
CA LEU A 210 -21.41 7.60 25.93
C LEU A 210 -22.83 7.06 25.75
N GLU A 211 -23.00 5.82 25.27
CA GLU A 211 -24.31 5.17 25.17
C GLU A 211 -24.98 5.03 26.55
N ARG A 212 -24.21 4.64 27.58
CA ARG A 212 -24.69 4.61 28.97
C ARG A 212 -25.09 5.99 29.47
N LEU A 213 -24.32 7.02 29.13
CA LEU A 213 -24.65 8.41 29.46
C LEU A 213 -25.95 8.86 28.80
N MET A 214 -26.11 8.59 27.51
CA MET A 214 -27.32 8.93 26.76
C MET A 214 -28.55 8.21 27.33
N SER A 215 -28.45 6.91 27.62
CA SER A 215 -29.53 6.13 28.22
C SER A 215 -29.90 6.62 29.63
N GLY A 216 -28.91 7.00 30.44
CA GLY A 216 -29.13 7.60 31.76
C GLY A 216 -29.85 8.94 31.69
N VAL A 217 -29.48 9.80 30.74
CA VAL A 217 -30.17 11.08 30.48
C VAL A 217 -31.61 10.84 30.04
N GLU A 218 -31.85 9.92 29.11
CA GLU A 218 -33.20 9.60 28.63
C GLU A 218 -34.09 9.11 29.79
N THR A 219 -33.55 8.23 30.64
CA THR A 219 -34.24 7.73 31.83
C THR A 219 -34.55 8.84 32.84
N PHE A 220 -33.64 9.79 33.02
CA PHE A 220 -33.85 10.98 33.84
C PHE A 220 -34.95 11.88 33.27
N THR A 221 -34.99 12.11 31.95
CA THR A 221 -36.04 12.90 31.29
C THR A 221 -37.43 12.24 31.35
N ARG A 222 -37.49 10.91 31.52
CA ARG A 222 -38.75 10.17 31.73
C ARG A 222 -39.29 10.22 33.17
N GLY A 223 -38.66 10.99 34.06
CA GLY A 223 -39.15 11.24 35.42
C GLY A 223 -38.49 10.39 36.51
N THR A 224 -37.55 9.51 36.17
CA THR A 224 -36.85 8.68 37.17
C THR A 224 -35.59 9.37 37.68
N LEU A 225 -35.77 10.35 38.58
CA LEU A 225 -34.67 11.17 39.12
C LEU A 225 -33.69 10.41 40.02
N ALA A 226 -34.05 9.23 40.50
CA ALA A 226 -33.19 8.39 41.35
C ALA A 226 -32.11 7.64 40.57
N HIS A 227 -32.21 7.56 39.23
CA HIS A 227 -31.21 6.86 38.43
C HIS A 227 -29.84 7.58 38.48
N ARG A 228 -28.77 6.81 38.59
CA ARG A 228 -27.39 7.30 38.63
C ARG A 228 -26.54 6.53 37.62
N ILE A 229 -25.62 7.23 36.99
CA ILE A 229 -24.75 6.67 35.96
C ILE A 229 -23.46 6.20 36.64
N GLU A 230 -23.11 4.94 36.46
CA GLU A 230 -21.90 4.36 37.06
C GLU A 230 -20.62 4.97 36.47
N VAL A 231 -19.77 5.51 37.33
CA VAL A 231 -18.53 6.18 36.94
C VAL A 231 -17.40 5.16 36.87
N HIS A 232 -17.05 4.74 35.67
CA HIS A 232 -16.01 3.73 35.45
C HIS A 232 -14.61 4.31 35.17
N ASN A 233 -14.54 5.53 34.61
CA ASN A 233 -13.31 6.14 34.11
C ASN A 233 -13.03 7.48 34.79
N GLU A 234 -11.77 7.92 34.78
CA GLU A 234 -11.36 9.27 35.23
C GLU A 234 -11.22 10.28 34.08
N ASP A 235 -11.44 9.84 32.84
CA ASP A 235 -11.37 10.67 31.64
C ASP A 235 -12.59 11.59 31.47
N GLU A 236 -12.69 12.25 30.33
CA GLU A 236 -13.76 13.21 30.03
C GLU A 236 -15.16 12.57 30.13
N THR A 237 -15.32 11.27 29.79
CA THR A 237 -16.61 10.57 29.96
C THR A 237 -16.97 10.41 31.43
N GLY A 238 -16.00 10.08 32.27
CA GLY A 238 -16.20 9.96 33.71
C GLY A 238 -16.46 11.29 34.40
N LYS A 239 -15.81 12.36 33.95
CA LYS A 239 -16.10 13.73 34.40
C LYS A 239 -17.54 14.12 34.07
N LEU A 240 -18.02 13.78 32.87
CA LEU A 240 -19.39 14.05 32.46
C LEU A 240 -20.41 13.24 33.28
N ALA A 241 -20.13 11.96 33.55
CA ALA A 241 -20.96 11.13 34.41
C ALA A 241 -21.06 11.66 35.85
N ARG A 242 -19.94 12.11 36.44
CA ARG A 242 -19.94 12.75 37.76
C ARG A 242 -20.74 14.06 37.77
N ALA A 243 -20.56 14.90 36.76
CA ALA A 243 -21.30 16.15 36.63
C ALA A 243 -22.82 15.90 36.49
N PHE A 244 -23.20 14.88 35.71
CA PHE A 244 -24.60 14.46 35.58
C PHE A 244 -25.18 13.95 36.91
N ASN A 245 -24.48 13.07 37.62
CA ASN A 245 -24.95 12.56 38.92
C ASN A 245 -25.14 13.69 39.95
N ALA A 246 -24.23 14.66 40.00
CA ALA A 246 -24.35 15.83 40.88
C ALA A 246 -25.54 16.73 40.49
N MET A 247 -25.83 16.87 39.19
CA MET A 247 -27.03 17.57 38.73
C MET A 247 -28.31 16.83 39.15
N ALA A 248 -28.33 15.50 38.98
CA ALA A 248 -29.47 14.67 39.36
C ALA A 248 -29.75 14.72 40.87
N GLU A 249 -28.70 14.71 41.70
CA GLU A 249 -28.77 14.87 43.15
C GLU A 249 -29.38 16.21 43.55
N ARG A 250 -28.84 17.33 43.03
CA ARG A 250 -29.41 18.67 43.30
C ARG A 250 -30.87 18.79 42.88
N ARG A 251 -31.25 18.15 41.77
CA ARG A 251 -32.64 18.18 41.29
C ARG A 251 -33.56 17.38 42.21
N GLN A 252 -33.14 16.21 42.66
CA GLN A 252 -33.89 15.37 43.60
C GLN A 252 -34.05 16.05 44.96
N GLU A 253 -32.99 16.70 45.48
CA GLU A 253 -33.06 17.50 46.70
C GLU A 253 -34.04 18.67 46.56
N SER A 254 -34.01 19.37 45.43
CA SER A 254 -34.95 20.44 45.12
C SER A 254 -36.40 19.95 45.08
N GLU A 255 -36.70 18.79 44.49
CA GLU A 255 -38.06 18.23 44.53
C GLU A 255 -38.50 17.82 45.92
N ALA A 256 -37.60 17.19 46.69
CA ALA A 256 -37.89 16.83 48.08
C ALA A 256 -38.17 18.08 48.94
N GLN A 257 -37.44 19.18 48.70
CA GLN A 257 -37.67 20.45 49.38
C GLN A 257 -39.04 21.05 49.00
N VAL A 258 -39.37 21.08 47.70
CA VAL A 258 -40.68 21.57 47.22
C VAL A 258 -41.82 20.71 47.77
N ALA A 259 -41.66 19.39 47.82
CA ALA A 259 -42.66 18.48 48.39
C ALA A 259 -42.86 18.71 49.90
N ARG A 260 -41.78 18.91 50.66
CA ARG A 260 -41.86 19.28 52.09
C ARG A 260 -42.58 20.60 52.30
N GLN A 261 -42.22 21.64 51.53
CA GLN A 261 -42.89 22.94 51.58
C GLN A 261 -44.38 22.83 51.24
N SER A 262 -44.74 21.99 50.25
CA SER A 262 -46.14 21.74 49.90
C SER A 262 -46.90 21.05 51.04
N ALA A 263 -46.31 20.05 51.68
CA ALA A 263 -46.91 19.34 52.81
C ALA A 263 -47.08 20.24 54.04
N GLU A 264 -46.07 21.04 54.37
CA GLU A 264 -46.14 22.05 55.45
C GLU A 264 -47.22 23.09 55.16
N ARG A 265 -47.31 23.56 53.91
CA ARG A 265 -48.35 24.50 53.47
C ARG A 265 -49.75 23.88 53.60
N GLU A 266 -49.93 22.63 53.19
CA GLU A 266 -51.21 21.93 53.33
C GLU A 266 -51.59 21.75 54.80
N GLN A 267 -50.64 21.36 55.65
CA GLN A 267 -50.87 21.25 57.09
C GLN A 267 -51.24 22.60 57.71
N ALA A 268 -50.53 23.68 57.37
CA ALA A 268 -50.84 25.02 57.84
C ALA A 268 -52.25 25.45 57.41
N LEU A 269 -52.65 25.16 56.16
CA LEU A 269 -54.01 25.42 55.68
C LEU A 269 -55.07 24.60 56.44
N ARG A 270 -54.78 23.34 56.77
CA ARG A 270 -55.69 22.52 57.60
C ARG A 270 -55.83 23.07 59.01
N THR A 271 -54.73 23.45 59.66
CA THR A 271 -54.75 24.07 60.99
C THR A 271 -55.51 25.40 60.97
N VAL A 272 -55.34 26.22 59.93
CA VAL A 272 -56.12 27.45 59.74
C VAL A 272 -57.61 27.13 59.56
N ALA A 273 -57.96 26.13 58.75
CA ALA A 273 -59.35 25.73 58.55
C ALA A 273 -60.00 25.19 59.84
N GLU A 274 -59.29 24.37 60.62
CA GLU A 274 -59.73 23.90 61.93
C GLU A 274 -59.95 25.06 62.90
N PHE A 275 -59.01 26.02 62.93
CA PHE A 275 -59.14 27.21 63.76
C PHE A 275 -60.35 28.05 63.36
N VAL A 276 -60.57 28.28 62.06
CA VAL A 276 -61.77 28.97 61.56
C VAL A 276 -63.05 28.24 61.97
N ASN A 277 -63.07 26.90 61.89
CA ASN A 277 -64.25 26.12 62.25
C ASN A 277 -64.51 26.12 63.77
N GLN A 278 -63.46 26.04 64.61
CA GLN A 278 -63.55 26.22 66.05
C GLN A 278 -64.07 27.61 66.42
N LEU A 279 -63.59 28.65 65.72
CA LEU A 279 -63.99 30.04 65.98
C LEU A 279 -65.43 30.27 65.53
N ALA A 280 -65.86 29.68 64.42
CA ALA A 280 -67.27 29.66 64.01
C ALA A 280 -68.16 28.94 65.05
N GLY A 281 -67.71 27.79 65.57
CA GLY A 281 -68.40 27.05 66.63
C GLY A 281 -68.50 27.85 67.94
N ALA A 282 -67.40 28.41 68.42
CA ALA A 282 -67.35 29.24 69.62
C ALA A 282 -68.18 30.52 69.46
N SER A 283 -68.17 31.14 68.28
CA SER A 283 -69.04 32.29 67.98
C SER A 283 -70.52 31.89 68.02
N SER A 284 -70.89 30.73 67.48
CA SER A 284 -72.25 30.19 67.59
C SER A 284 -72.67 29.90 69.04
N GLU A 285 -71.75 29.38 69.86
CA GLU A 285 -71.97 29.09 71.29
C GLU A 285 -72.08 30.37 72.12
N ILE A 286 -71.26 31.39 71.84
CA ILE A 286 -71.38 32.73 72.41
C ILE A 286 -72.71 33.37 72.01
N LEU A 287 -73.11 33.29 70.74
CA LEU A 287 -74.39 33.80 70.28
C LEU A 287 -75.57 33.09 70.97
N SER A 288 -75.49 31.77 71.16
CA SER A 288 -76.48 31.00 71.91
C SER A 288 -76.56 31.43 73.38
N SER A 289 -75.42 31.47 74.08
CA SER A 289 -75.36 31.88 75.49
C SER A 289 -75.74 33.34 75.72
N THR A 290 -75.40 34.23 74.78
CA THR A 290 -75.84 35.64 74.83
C THR A 290 -77.34 35.74 74.60
N SER A 291 -77.92 34.93 73.70
CA SER A 291 -79.38 34.85 73.53
C SER A 291 -80.06 34.30 74.79
N GLU A 292 -79.45 33.35 75.48
CA GLU A 292 -79.92 32.79 76.77
C GLU A 292 -79.82 33.80 77.92
N GLN A 293 -78.74 34.58 77.97
CA GLN A 293 -78.55 35.67 78.93
C GLN A 293 -79.50 36.83 78.68
N VAL A 294 -79.78 37.16 77.41
CA VAL A 294 -80.77 38.18 77.06
C VAL A 294 -82.19 37.70 77.37
N ALA A 295 -82.48 36.41 77.15
CA ALA A 295 -83.77 35.83 77.52
C ALA A 295 -83.98 35.80 79.05
N SER A 296 -82.94 35.51 79.84
CA SER A 296 -83.02 35.52 81.31
C SER A 296 -82.95 36.92 81.94
N ALA A 297 -82.53 37.94 81.19
CA ALA A 297 -82.57 39.34 81.63
C ALA A 297 -83.90 40.06 81.33
N GLN A 298 -84.86 39.39 80.68
CA GLN A 298 -86.18 39.92 80.32
C GLN A 298 -87.36 39.30 81.08
N GLU A 299 -87.12 38.39 82.03
CA GLU A 299 -88.11 37.93 83.05
C GLU A 299 -87.86 38.60 84.40
#